data_AF-W8BU73-F1
#
_entry.id   AF-W8BU73-F1
#
_cell.length_a   1.000
_cell.length_b   1.000
_cell.length_c   1.000
_cell.angle_alpha   90.00
_cell.angle_beta   90.00
_cell.angle_gamma   90.00
#
_symmetry.space_group_name_H-M   'P 1'
#
loop_
_entity.id
_entity.type
_entity.pdbx_description
1 polymer ?
#
loop_
_entity_poly.entity_id
_entity_poly.type
_entity_poly.pdbx_seq_one_letter_code
_entity_poly.pdbx_strand_id
1 'polypeptide(L)'
;MLYFIRLPESNQTTEQEKQYSCAAVFLTIRYNIVLLLERDMLLLVVIFVYSGLVQGFYNGVYGPAMVYTQRINMDIYPDELSFIGYILKGCGGFLGSVFFALLGDLTVRWGRDVFMYVAGVFHLTTFIIIYINIPYESSFGENQAASVVDPPNFYLAIICCFLYGLGAALYTVNIYSMLAGGFVAESSAGFGIYKFFQCFGCAISYLYSRFTNLYIQIAILIVLLIAAVACFGIVERTARAKQQEQANAD
;
A
#
# COMPACT_ATOMS: atom_id res chain seq x y z
N MET A 1 -17.22 -7.42 36.79
CA MET A 1 -16.04 -8.24 36.43
C MET A 1 -14.98 -7.31 35.83
N LEU A 2 -14.34 -6.51 36.71
CA LEU A 2 -13.27 -5.55 36.39
C LEU A 2 -12.07 -5.93 37.24
N TYR A 3 -11.35 -6.95 36.81
CA TYR A 3 -10.11 -7.40 37.44
C TYR A 3 -9.17 -7.76 36.30
N PHE A 4 -8.23 -6.87 36.01
CA PHE A 4 -6.90 -7.12 35.42
C PHE A 4 -6.32 -5.78 34.92
N ILE A 5 -6.04 -4.86 35.84
CA ILE A 5 -4.96 -3.88 35.64
C ILE A 5 -4.06 -4.03 36.86
N ARG A 6 -3.04 -4.89 36.71
CA ARG A 6 -1.89 -4.92 37.60
C ARG A 6 -0.99 -3.77 37.14
N LEU A 7 -0.93 -2.69 37.90
CA LEU A 7 0.07 -1.65 37.64
C LEU A 7 1.47 -2.24 37.93
N PRO A 8 2.45 -2.09 37.03
CA PRO A 8 3.81 -2.57 37.28
C PRO A 8 4.45 -1.78 38.43
N GLU A 9 5.15 -2.50 39.31
CA GLU A 9 5.91 -1.94 40.43
C GLU A 9 7.02 -0.98 39.97
N SER A 10 7.29 0.02 40.80
CA SER A 10 8.09 1.23 40.59
C SER A 10 9.61 1.02 40.41
N ASN A 11 10.07 -0.17 40.03
CA ASN A 11 11.47 -0.41 39.62
C ASN A 11 11.67 -0.28 38.10
N GLN A 12 10.60 -0.17 37.31
CA GLN A 12 10.72 0.07 35.86
C GLN A 12 11.08 1.51 35.50
N THR A 13 10.83 2.48 36.39
CA THR A 13 11.06 3.90 36.12
C THR A 13 12.55 4.25 36.01
N THR A 14 13.42 3.62 36.79
CA THR A 14 14.86 3.92 36.79
C THR A 14 15.61 3.30 35.60
N GLU A 15 15.15 2.14 35.10
CA GLU A 15 15.68 1.54 33.87
C GLU A 15 15.11 2.20 32.60
N GLN A 16 13.83 2.61 32.62
CA GLN A 16 13.21 3.34 31.51
C GLN A 16 13.85 4.73 31.31
N GLU A 17 14.15 5.49 32.37
CA GLU A 17 14.81 6.80 32.24
C GLU A 17 16.16 6.74 31.51
N LYS A 18 16.88 5.63 31.64
CA LYS A 18 18.18 5.43 30.96
C LYS A 18 18.01 5.14 29.46
N GLN A 19 16.87 4.56 29.07
CA GLN A 19 16.52 4.21 27.68
C GLN A 19 15.97 5.41 26.88
N TYR A 20 15.50 6.47 27.55
CA TYR A 20 15.01 7.71 26.93
C TYR A 20 16.01 8.88 26.98
N SER A 21 17.30 8.60 27.11
CA SER A 21 18.32 9.64 26.93
C SER A 21 18.38 10.07 25.47
N CYS A 22 18.62 11.36 25.21
CA CYS A 22 18.81 11.91 23.86
C CYS A 22 19.87 11.11 23.07
N ALA A 23 20.92 10.63 23.76
CA ALA A 23 21.93 9.74 23.19
C ALA A 23 21.38 8.38 22.71
N ALA A 24 20.43 7.79 23.44
CA ALA A 24 19.77 6.54 23.04
C ALA A 24 18.87 6.76 21.82
N VAL A 25 18.20 7.91 21.72
CA VAL A 25 17.43 8.29 20.52
C VAL A 25 18.34 8.41 19.30
N PHE A 26 19.47 9.11 19.41
CA PHE A 26 20.44 9.22 18.32
C PHE A 26 21.02 7.86 17.92
N LEU A 27 21.27 6.97 18.88
CA LEU A 27 21.75 5.62 18.61
C LEU A 27 20.71 4.80 17.83
N THR A 28 19.44 4.84 18.23
CA THR A 28 18.33 4.18 17.53
C THR A 28 18.12 4.74 16.13
N ILE A 29 18.21 6.06 15.95
CA ILE A 29 18.15 6.69 14.63
C ILE A 29 19.29 6.17 13.75
N ARG A 30 20.53 6.17 14.28
CA ARG A 30 21.69 5.63 13.56
C ARG A 30 21.45 4.17 13.16
N TYR A 31 20.91 3.36 14.07
CA TYR A 31 20.60 1.96 13.81
C TYR A 31 19.59 1.80 12.66
N ASN A 32 18.49 2.55 12.69
CA ASN A 32 17.49 2.55 11.64
C ASN A 32 18.06 3.02 10.29
N ILE A 33 18.99 3.98 10.29
CA ILE A 33 19.69 4.42 9.07
C ILE A 33 20.57 3.31 8.52
N VAL A 34 21.28 2.58 9.37
CA VAL A 34 22.09 1.43 8.93
C VAL A 34 21.20 0.35 8.32
N LEU A 35 20.09 0.01 8.98
CA LEU A 35 19.09 -0.94 8.46
C LEU A 35 18.51 -0.46 7.12
N LEU A 36 18.19 0.83 7.00
CA LEU A 36 17.70 1.43 5.76
C LEU A 36 18.69 1.26 4.61
N LEU A 37 20.00 1.37 4.89
CA LEU A 37 21.06 1.26 3.89
C LEU A 37 21.36 -0.20 3.49
N GLU A 38 20.76 -1.19 4.15
CA GLU A 38 20.87 -2.56 3.70
C GLU A 38 20.21 -2.73 2.32
N ARG A 39 20.86 -3.52 1.46
CA ARG A 39 20.43 -3.76 0.08
C ARG A 39 18.96 -4.17 -0.01
N ASP A 40 18.55 -5.11 0.85
CA ASP A 40 17.19 -5.66 0.82
C ASP A 40 16.17 -4.59 1.26
N MET A 41 16.49 -3.79 2.29
CA MET A 41 15.63 -2.69 2.75
C MET A 41 15.53 -1.56 1.72
N LEU A 42 16.62 -1.20 1.03
CA LEU A 42 16.59 -0.22 -0.08
C LEU A 42 15.67 -0.66 -1.22
N LEU A 43 15.64 -1.95 -1.56
CA LEU A 43 14.70 -2.48 -2.54
C LEU A 43 13.26 -2.43 -2.03
N LEU A 44 13.04 -2.69 -0.73
CA LEU A 44 11.72 -2.57 -0.12
C LEU A 44 11.23 -1.11 -0.04
N VAL A 45 12.11 -0.11 0.04
CA VAL A 45 11.72 1.31 0.00
C VAL A 45 10.94 1.63 -1.29
N VAL A 46 11.31 1.06 -2.43
CA VAL A 46 10.58 1.24 -3.71
C VAL A 46 9.11 0.82 -3.54
N ILE A 47 8.89 -0.30 -2.87
CA ILE A 47 7.59 -0.91 -2.60
C ILE A 47 6.78 -0.05 -1.63
N PHE A 48 7.44 0.52 -0.62
CA PHE A 48 6.83 1.38 0.39
C PHE A 48 6.40 2.72 -0.21
N VAL A 49 7.24 3.33 -1.03
CA VAL A 49 6.92 4.57 -1.75
C VAL A 49 5.77 4.34 -2.72
N TYR A 50 5.78 3.24 -3.48
CA TYR A 50 4.64 2.88 -4.33
C TYR A 50 3.34 2.72 -3.53
N SER A 51 3.37 2.04 -2.39
CA SER A 51 2.21 1.90 -1.49
C SER A 51 1.63 3.27 -1.10
N GLY A 52 2.51 4.20 -0.73
CA GLY A 52 2.13 5.58 -0.42
C GLY A 52 1.50 6.32 -1.60
N LEU A 53 2.13 6.22 -2.77
CA LEU A 53 1.69 6.89 -3.99
C LEU A 53 0.30 6.43 -4.44
N VAL A 54 0.09 5.11 -4.51
CA VAL A 54 -1.22 4.56 -4.90
C VAL A 54 -2.29 4.90 -3.87
N GLN A 55 -1.94 4.91 -2.57
CA GLN A 55 -2.86 5.33 -1.51
C GLN A 55 -3.26 6.80 -1.62
N GLY A 56 -2.29 7.69 -1.87
CA GLY A 56 -2.56 9.11 -2.11
C GLY A 56 -3.46 9.31 -3.34
N PHE A 57 -3.16 8.64 -4.44
CA PHE A 57 -3.97 8.70 -5.66
C PHE A 57 -5.43 8.32 -5.40
N TYR A 58 -5.69 7.19 -4.74
CA TYR A 58 -7.07 6.76 -4.49
C TYR A 58 -7.82 7.67 -3.52
N ASN A 59 -7.15 8.18 -2.50
CA ASN A 59 -7.79 8.98 -1.45
C ASN A 59 -7.99 10.44 -1.86
N GLY A 60 -7.14 11.00 -2.73
CA GLY A 60 -7.16 12.41 -3.07
C GLY A 60 -7.32 12.75 -4.55
N VAL A 61 -7.32 11.77 -5.45
CA VAL A 61 -7.42 12.02 -6.90
C VAL A 61 -8.57 11.23 -7.51
N TYR A 62 -8.59 9.92 -7.33
CA TYR A 62 -9.58 9.07 -8.00
C TYR A 62 -11.01 9.33 -7.53
N GLY A 63 -11.23 9.46 -6.21
CA GLY A 63 -12.53 9.82 -5.64
C GLY A 63 -13.11 11.09 -6.26
N PRO A 64 -12.40 12.24 -6.17
CA PRO A 64 -12.80 13.47 -6.84
C PRO A 64 -12.96 13.32 -8.36
N ALA A 65 -12.08 12.58 -9.04
CA ALA A 65 -12.16 12.40 -10.49
C ALA A 65 -13.43 11.68 -10.93
N MET A 66 -13.95 10.75 -10.13
CA MET A 66 -15.26 10.16 -10.38
C MET A 66 -16.37 11.20 -10.29
N VAL A 67 -16.38 12.02 -9.24
CA VAL A 67 -17.38 13.08 -9.02
C VAL A 67 -17.34 14.15 -10.12
N TYR A 68 -16.13 14.55 -10.52
CA TYR A 68 -15.90 15.55 -11.55
C TYR A 68 -16.28 15.08 -12.96
N THR A 69 -16.44 13.78 -13.18
CA THR A 69 -16.88 13.26 -14.49
C THR A 69 -18.40 13.29 -14.58
N GLN A 70 -18.97 14.45 -14.88
CA GLN A 70 -20.42 14.67 -14.94
C GLN A 70 -21.13 13.91 -16.08
N ARG A 71 -20.35 13.36 -17.02
CA ARG A 71 -20.83 12.51 -18.11
C ARG A 71 -21.14 11.08 -17.68
N ILE A 72 -20.72 10.65 -16.48
CA ILE A 72 -21.16 9.36 -15.93
C ILE A 72 -22.67 9.46 -15.80
N ASN A 73 -23.39 8.60 -16.52
CA ASN A 73 -24.84 8.58 -16.47
C ASN A 73 -25.27 7.92 -15.15
N MET A 74 -25.69 8.74 -14.19
CA MET A 74 -26.12 8.31 -12.87
C MET A 74 -27.46 8.96 -12.54
N ASP A 75 -28.43 8.13 -12.12
CA ASP A 75 -29.69 8.57 -11.51
C ASP A 75 -29.48 9.02 -10.04
N ILE A 76 -28.23 9.28 -9.65
CA ILE A 76 -27.77 9.47 -8.27
C ILE A 76 -26.91 10.74 -8.19
N TYR A 77 -26.85 11.36 -7.00
CA TYR A 77 -26.04 12.55 -6.79
C TYR A 77 -24.53 12.25 -6.90
N PRO A 78 -23.71 13.16 -7.47
CA PRO A 78 -22.28 12.96 -7.67
C PRO A 78 -21.50 12.62 -6.39
N ASP A 79 -21.86 13.21 -5.25
CA ASP A 79 -21.18 12.94 -3.97
C ASP A 79 -21.38 11.49 -3.48
N GLU A 80 -22.55 10.91 -3.78
CA GLU A 80 -22.87 9.53 -3.41
C GLU A 80 -22.01 8.52 -4.19
N LEU A 81 -21.58 8.85 -5.41
CA LEU A 81 -20.70 7.99 -6.21
C LEU A 81 -19.37 7.73 -5.49
N SER A 82 -18.71 8.79 -5.02
CA SER A 82 -17.43 8.66 -4.31
C SER A 82 -17.59 7.92 -2.97
N PHE A 83 -18.70 8.16 -2.27
CA PHE A 83 -19.03 7.50 -1.02
C PHE A 83 -19.23 5.98 -1.20
N ILE A 84 -20.05 5.57 -2.17
CA ILE A 84 -20.25 4.16 -2.53
C ILE A 84 -18.91 3.52 -2.94
N GLY A 85 -18.11 4.25 -3.73
CA GLY A 85 -16.75 3.83 -4.09
C GLY A 85 -15.89 3.53 -2.85
N TYR A 86 -15.84 4.42 -1.87
CA TYR A 86 -15.04 4.20 -0.66
C TYR A 86 -15.56 3.06 0.22
N ILE A 87 -16.88 2.84 0.28
CA ILE A 87 -17.44 1.64 0.94
C ILE A 87 -16.94 0.37 0.23
N LEU A 88 -17.05 0.32 -1.10
CA LEU A 88 -16.59 -0.84 -1.86
C LEU A 88 -15.09 -1.06 -1.75
N LYS A 89 -14.29 0.00 -1.67
CA LYS A 89 -12.86 -0.10 -1.34
C LYS A 89 -12.64 -0.77 0.02
N GLY A 90 -13.42 -0.39 1.04
CA GLY A 90 -13.40 -1.02 2.36
C GLY A 90 -13.76 -2.50 2.30
N CYS A 91 -14.85 -2.85 1.60
CA CYS A 91 -15.27 -4.24 1.38
C CYS A 91 -14.20 -5.07 0.68
N GLY A 92 -13.59 -4.54 -0.38
CA GLY A 92 -12.49 -5.19 -1.09
C GLY A 92 -11.29 -5.43 -0.18
N GLY A 93 -10.91 -4.43 0.63
CA GLY A 93 -9.81 -4.58 1.60
C GLY A 93 -10.08 -5.63 2.67
N PHE A 94 -11.30 -5.65 3.20
CA PHE A 94 -11.74 -6.67 4.15
C PHE A 94 -11.67 -8.08 3.55
N LEU A 95 -12.29 -8.28 2.37
CA LEU A 95 -12.28 -9.58 1.69
C LEU A 95 -10.88 -10.04 1.30
N GLY A 96 -10.01 -9.13 0.82
CA GLY A 96 -8.63 -9.45 0.48
C GLY A 96 -7.83 -9.92 1.69
N SER A 97 -8.05 -9.29 2.85
CA SER A 97 -7.40 -9.67 4.11
C SER A 97 -7.90 -11.02 4.63
N VAL A 98 -9.22 -11.26 4.58
CA VAL A 98 -9.82 -12.55 4.95
C VAL A 98 -9.31 -13.67 4.03
N PHE A 99 -9.30 -13.42 2.71
CA PHE A 99 -8.80 -14.37 1.73
C PHE A 99 -7.34 -14.76 2.00
N PHE A 100 -6.47 -13.79 2.30
CA PHE A 100 -5.09 -14.07 2.67
C PHE A 100 -5.00 -14.87 3.98
N ALA A 101 -5.76 -14.49 5.01
CA ALA A 101 -5.73 -15.17 6.31
C ALA A 101 -6.16 -16.65 6.21
N LEU A 102 -7.19 -16.95 5.41
CA LEU A 102 -7.67 -18.31 5.18
C LEU A 102 -6.71 -19.14 4.31
N LEU A 103 -5.87 -18.50 3.51
CA LEU A 103 -4.89 -19.13 2.62
C LEU A 103 -3.48 -19.16 3.23
N GLY A 104 -3.34 -19.05 4.55
CA GLY A 104 -2.04 -19.16 5.23
C GLY A 104 -1.27 -20.43 4.85
N ASP A 105 -1.96 -21.56 4.75
CA ASP A 105 -1.36 -22.85 4.35
C ASP A 105 -0.90 -22.86 2.88
N LEU A 106 -1.63 -22.16 1.99
CA LEU A 106 -1.21 -21.97 0.60
C LEU A 106 -0.02 -21.02 0.50
N THR A 107 0.11 -20.04 1.39
CA THR A 107 1.25 -19.13 1.44
C THR A 107 2.55 -19.86 1.78
N VAL A 108 2.49 -20.86 2.66
CA VAL A 108 3.61 -21.75 2.96
C VAL A 108 3.98 -22.60 1.73
N ARG A 109 2.98 -23.08 0.98
CA ARG A 109 3.20 -23.98 -0.16
C ARG A 109 3.64 -23.28 -1.44
N TRP A 110 3.08 -22.11 -1.75
CA TRP A 110 3.27 -21.42 -3.04
C TRP A 110 4.24 -20.26 -2.97
N GLY A 111 4.60 -19.83 -1.76
CA GLY A 111 5.48 -18.69 -1.56
C GLY A 111 4.74 -17.35 -1.54
N ARG A 112 5.35 -16.38 -0.87
CA ARG A 112 4.78 -15.05 -0.63
C ARG A 112 4.76 -14.18 -1.89
N ASP A 113 5.70 -14.41 -2.81
CA ASP A 113 5.80 -13.70 -4.08
C ASP A 113 4.57 -13.90 -4.97
N VAL A 114 3.94 -15.08 -4.96
CA VAL A 114 2.72 -15.34 -5.73
C VAL A 114 1.60 -14.35 -5.37
N PHE A 115 1.39 -14.08 -4.09
CA PHE A 115 0.35 -13.16 -3.64
C PHE A 115 0.70 -11.70 -3.95
N MET A 116 1.99 -11.35 -4.02
CA MET A 116 2.42 -10.04 -4.50
C MET A 116 2.12 -9.85 -6.00
N TYR A 117 2.33 -10.88 -6.83
CA TYR A 117 1.96 -10.81 -8.25
C TYR A 117 0.45 -10.65 -8.42
N VAL A 118 -0.36 -11.38 -7.63
CA VAL A 118 -1.83 -11.25 -7.64
C VAL A 118 -2.25 -9.82 -7.25
N ALA A 119 -1.65 -9.23 -6.21
CA ALA A 119 -1.88 -7.83 -5.85
C ALA A 119 -1.55 -6.88 -7.01
N GLY A 120 -0.42 -7.12 -7.70
CA GLY A 120 -0.03 -6.37 -8.90
C GLY A 120 -1.05 -6.48 -10.04
N VAL A 121 -1.60 -7.67 -10.29
CA VAL A 121 -2.65 -7.87 -11.29
C VAL A 121 -3.90 -7.08 -10.95
N PHE A 122 -4.34 -7.07 -9.68
CA PHE A 122 -5.49 -6.26 -9.25
C PHE A 122 -5.24 -4.77 -9.47
N HIS A 123 -4.08 -4.25 -9.04
CA HIS A 123 -3.74 -2.85 -9.26
C HIS A 123 -3.66 -2.48 -10.74
N LEU A 124 -2.98 -3.29 -11.56
CA LEU A 124 -2.85 -3.06 -13.01
C LEU A 124 -4.22 -3.06 -13.71
N THR A 125 -5.05 -4.06 -13.41
CA THR A 125 -6.43 -4.15 -13.94
C THR A 125 -7.20 -2.91 -13.56
N THR A 126 -7.07 -2.46 -12.33
CA THR A 126 -7.77 -1.28 -11.86
C THR A 126 -7.31 -0.02 -12.59
N PHE A 127 -5.99 0.18 -12.76
CA PHE A 127 -5.45 1.30 -13.51
C PHE A 127 -5.91 1.34 -14.96
N ILE A 128 -6.00 0.18 -15.61
CA ILE A 128 -6.50 0.05 -16.99
C ILE A 128 -7.98 0.45 -17.05
N ILE A 129 -8.82 -0.06 -16.13
CA ILE A 129 -10.25 0.27 -16.10
C ILE A 129 -10.45 1.77 -15.84
N ILE A 130 -9.67 2.38 -14.93
CA ILE A 130 -9.74 3.82 -14.70
C ILE A 130 -9.37 4.59 -15.96
N TYR A 131 -8.28 4.22 -16.64
CA TYR A 131 -7.82 4.89 -17.85
C TYR A 131 -8.87 4.88 -18.97
N ILE A 132 -9.55 3.74 -19.19
CA ILE A 132 -10.57 3.64 -20.24
C ILE A 132 -11.89 4.30 -19.84
N ASN A 133 -12.22 4.35 -18.54
CA ASN A 133 -13.53 4.77 -18.08
C ASN A 133 -13.60 6.26 -17.69
N ILE A 134 -12.53 6.84 -17.14
CA ILE A 134 -12.49 8.22 -16.64
C ILE A 134 -11.63 9.10 -17.58
N PRO A 135 -12.09 10.31 -17.96
CA PRO A 135 -11.33 11.18 -18.85
C PRO A 135 -10.14 11.84 -18.13
N TYR A 136 -9.13 12.23 -18.91
CA TYR A 136 -7.86 12.73 -18.38
C TYR A 136 -7.99 14.05 -17.59
N GLU A 137 -8.95 14.89 -17.94
CA GLU A 137 -9.19 16.21 -17.34
C GLU A 137 -9.86 16.12 -15.96
N SER A 138 -10.43 14.96 -15.60
CA SER A 138 -11.15 14.77 -14.33
C SER A 138 -10.29 14.90 -13.08
N SER A 139 -8.97 15.10 -13.20
CA SER A 139 -8.14 15.48 -12.05
C SER A 139 -8.19 16.97 -11.70
N PHE A 140 -8.71 17.83 -12.58
CA PHE A 140 -8.64 19.30 -12.40
C PHE A 140 -9.97 19.96 -12.07
N GLY A 141 -11.10 19.28 -12.29
CA GLY A 141 -12.42 19.81 -11.99
C GLY A 141 -13.51 19.16 -12.83
N GLU A 142 -14.74 19.61 -12.56
CA GLU A 142 -15.94 19.14 -13.24
C GLU A 142 -15.85 19.31 -14.76
N ASN A 143 -16.18 18.24 -15.48
CA ASN A 143 -16.13 18.21 -16.93
C ASN A 143 -17.17 17.24 -17.52
N GLN A 144 -17.45 17.45 -18.80
CA GLN A 144 -18.35 16.63 -19.62
C GLN A 144 -17.58 15.84 -20.69
N ALA A 145 -16.28 15.62 -20.46
CA ALA A 145 -15.40 14.98 -21.43
C ALA A 145 -15.79 13.51 -21.64
N ALA A 146 -15.66 13.04 -22.88
CA ALA A 146 -15.78 11.62 -23.19
C ALA A 146 -14.50 10.88 -22.77
N SER A 147 -14.66 9.63 -22.34
CA SER A 147 -13.55 8.69 -22.17
C SER A 147 -13.60 7.62 -23.28
N VAL A 148 -12.74 6.60 -23.22
CA VAL A 148 -12.75 5.49 -24.18
C VAL A 148 -14.09 4.74 -24.12
N VAL A 149 -14.66 4.61 -22.93
CA VAL A 149 -16.04 4.14 -22.71
C VAL A 149 -16.96 5.35 -22.69
N ASP A 150 -17.74 5.56 -23.76
CA ASP A 150 -18.66 6.69 -23.87
C ASP A 150 -20.14 6.23 -23.88
N PRO A 151 -20.99 6.63 -22.91
CA PRO A 151 -20.64 7.44 -21.74
C PRO A 151 -19.83 6.65 -20.68
N PRO A 152 -19.01 7.35 -19.87
CA PRO A 152 -18.34 6.76 -18.72
C PRO A 152 -19.30 5.92 -17.85
N ASN A 153 -18.91 4.70 -17.52
CA ASN A 153 -19.78 3.74 -16.87
C ASN A 153 -19.66 3.81 -15.34
N PHE A 154 -20.80 3.97 -14.66
CA PHE A 154 -20.90 4.02 -13.20
C PHE A 154 -20.32 2.76 -12.51
N TYR A 155 -20.71 1.57 -12.98
CA TYR A 155 -20.28 0.31 -12.38
C TYR A 155 -18.77 0.09 -12.52
N LEU A 156 -18.19 0.49 -13.66
CA LEU A 156 -16.74 0.46 -13.86
C LEU A 156 -16.01 1.42 -12.91
N ALA A 157 -16.60 2.58 -12.60
CA ALA A 157 -16.00 3.52 -11.66
C ALA A 157 -15.94 2.94 -10.23
N ILE A 158 -17.03 2.35 -9.75
CA ILE A 158 -17.10 1.83 -8.38
C ILE A 158 -16.42 0.45 -8.20
N ILE A 159 -16.42 -0.41 -9.23
CA ILE A 159 -15.71 -1.70 -9.16
C ILE A 159 -14.20 -1.50 -9.05
N CYS A 160 -13.67 -0.41 -9.63
CA CYS A 160 -12.27 -0.05 -9.45
C CYS A 160 -11.91 0.17 -7.98
N CYS A 161 -12.78 0.80 -7.20
CA CYS A 161 -12.55 0.97 -5.77
C CYS A 161 -12.46 -0.38 -5.06
N PHE A 162 -13.35 -1.31 -5.39
CA PHE A 162 -13.34 -2.67 -4.84
C PHE A 162 -12.06 -3.45 -5.20
N LEU A 163 -11.68 -3.46 -6.49
CA LEU A 163 -10.48 -4.16 -6.98
C LEU A 163 -9.20 -3.56 -6.38
N TYR A 164 -9.14 -2.23 -6.25
CA TYR A 164 -8.05 -1.58 -5.52
C TYR A 164 -8.02 -2.00 -4.06
N GLY A 165 -9.16 -2.04 -3.37
CA GLY A 165 -9.25 -2.53 -1.99
C GLY A 165 -8.66 -3.93 -1.84
N LEU A 166 -9.05 -4.87 -2.71
CA LEU A 166 -8.50 -6.23 -2.75
C LEU A 166 -6.99 -6.24 -2.95
N GLY A 167 -6.49 -5.54 -3.97
CA GLY A 167 -5.07 -5.43 -4.27
C GLY A 167 -4.28 -4.81 -3.13
N ALA A 168 -4.78 -3.72 -2.54
CA ALA A 168 -4.13 -3.01 -1.45
C ALA A 168 -4.01 -3.85 -0.18
N ALA A 169 -5.03 -4.66 0.13
CA ALA A 169 -4.98 -5.60 1.24
C ALA A 169 -3.88 -6.66 1.01
N LEU A 170 -3.90 -7.33 -0.14
CA LEU A 170 -2.88 -8.32 -0.49
C LEU A 170 -1.48 -7.71 -0.46
N TYR A 171 -1.29 -6.55 -1.08
CA TYR A 171 -0.01 -5.84 -1.14
C TYR A 171 0.51 -5.52 0.26
N THR A 172 -0.36 -5.00 1.13
CA THR A 172 -0.03 -4.66 2.51
C THR A 172 0.36 -5.90 3.28
N VAL A 173 -0.45 -6.95 3.27
CA VAL A 173 -0.14 -8.16 4.05
C VAL A 173 1.19 -8.79 3.62
N ASN A 174 1.54 -8.75 2.34
CA ASN A 174 2.83 -9.21 1.85
C ASN A 174 4.01 -8.37 2.36
N ILE A 175 3.89 -7.05 2.46
CA ILE A 175 4.89 -6.18 3.11
C ILE A 175 5.03 -6.55 4.60
N TYR A 176 3.92 -6.67 5.31
CA TYR A 176 3.94 -6.96 6.74
C TYR A 176 4.58 -8.33 7.01
N SER A 177 4.25 -9.34 6.21
CA SER A 177 4.89 -10.65 6.27
C SER A 177 6.40 -10.55 5.99
N MET A 178 6.83 -9.76 5.01
CA MET A 178 8.24 -9.56 4.67
C MET A 178 9.03 -8.95 5.83
N LEU A 179 8.50 -7.91 6.45
CA LEU A 179 9.15 -7.27 7.58
C LEU A 179 9.15 -8.17 8.82
N ALA A 180 8.03 -8.85 9.09
CA ALA A 180 7.93 -9.74 10.24
C ALA A 180 8.80 -11.00 10.12
N GLY A 181 8.98 -11.55 8.91
CA GLY A 181 9.73 -12.80 8.71
C GLY A 181 11.17 -12.62 8.22
N GLY A 182 11.46 -11.59 7.41
CA GLY A 182 12.78 -11.33 6.85
C GLY A 182 13.67 -10.47 7.75
N PHE A 183 13.07 -9.65 8.62
CA PHE A 183 13.76 -8.73 9.51
C PHE A 183 13.30 -8.93 10.96
N VAL A 184 13.14 -10.18 11.42
CA VAL A 184 12.55 -10.50 12.74
C VAL A 184 13.19 -9.69 13.88
N ALA A 185 14.52 -9.67 13.94
CA ALA A 185 15.29 -8.94 14.94
C ALA A 185 15.00 -7.43 14.94
N GLU A 186 14.71 -6.87 13.76
CA GLU A 186 14.55 -5.44 13.52
C GLU A 186 13.18 -5.06 12.97
N SER A 187 12.18 -5.89 13.25
CA SER A 187 10.86 -5.78 12.63
C SER A 187 10.19 -4.45 12.97
N SER A 188 10.32 -3.98 14.22
CA SER A 188 9.84 -2.66 14.67
C SER A 188 10.46 -1.51 13.87
N ALA A 189 11.78 -1.53 13.67
CA ALA A 189 12.49 -0.55 12.86
C ALA A 189 12.04 -0.61 11.38
N GLY A 190 11.91 -1.80 10.82
CA GLY A 190 11.41 -2.03 9.47
C GLY A 190 9.98 -1.49 9.27
N PHE A 191 9.07 -1.71 10.23
CA PHE A 191 7.73 -1.13 10.20
C PHE A 191 7.74 0.41 10.27
N GLY A 192 8.64 0.98 11.06
CA GLY A 192 8.86 2.43 11.12
C GLY A 192 9.30 3.00 9.77
N ILE A 193 10.30 2.37 9.14
CA ILE A 193 10.80 2.73 7.80
C ILE A 193 9.66 2.62 6.77
N TYR A 194 8.89 1.54 6.79
CA TYR A 194 7.74 1.37 5.90
C TYR A 194 6.75 2.52 6.03
N LYS A 195 6.30 2.83 7.25
CA LYS A 195 5.33 3.91 7.46
C LYS A 195 5.88 5.29 7.08
N PHE A 196 7.16 5.54 7.35
CA PHE A 196 7.82 6.77 6.92
C PHE A 196 7.77 6.94 5.40
N PHE A 197 8.23 5.94 4.63
CA PHE A 197 8.25 6.02 3.17
C PHE A 197 6.86 5.93 2.53
N GLN A 198 5.90 5.24 3.17
CA GLN A 198 4.50 5.26 2.77
C GLN A 198 3.90 6.67 2.89
N CYS A 199 4.11 7.36 4.02
CA CYS A 199 3.67 8.74 4.20
C CYS A 199 4.37 9.69 3.21
N PHE A 200 5.66 9.49 2.97
CA PHE A 200 6.42 10.25 1.98
C PHE A 200 5.86 10.08 0.56
N GLY A 201 5.59 8.84 0.14
CA GLY A 201 4.95 8.55 -1.16
C GLY A 201 3.56 9.19 -1.28
N CYS A 202 2.76 9.13 -0.21
CA CYS A 202 1.45 9.78 -0.18
C CYS A 202 1.54 11.30 -0.33
N ALA A 203 2.50 11.94 0.36
CA ALA A 203 2.76 13.37 0.24
C ALA A 203 3.19 13.77 -1.19
N ILE A 204 4.06 12.97 -1.82
CA ILE A 204 4.46 13.17 -3.23
C ILE A 204 3.23 13.09 -4.14
N SER A 205 2.35 12.10 -3.93
CA SER A 205 1.12 11.95 -4.72
C SER A 205 0.26 13.20 -4.68
N TYR A 206 0.03 13.78 -3.50
CA TYR A 206 -0.74 15.01 -3.37
C TYR A 206 -0.03 16.26 -3.90
N LEU A 207 1.30 16.25 -3.97
CA LEU A 207 2.05 17.37 -4.50
C LEU A 207 1.97 17.42 -6.03
N TYR A 208 2.26 16.30 -6.71
CA TYR A 208 2.24 16.30 -8.18
C TYR A 208 0.82 16.30 -8.74
N SER A 209 -0.18 15.78 -8.01
CA SER A 209 -1.56 15.68 -8.52
C SER A 209 -2.14 17.03 -8.92
N ARG A 210 -1.65 18.11 -8.33
CA ARG A 210 -2.00 19.50 -8.65
C ARG A 210 -1.59 19.94 -10.05
N PHE A 211 -0.55 19.32 -10.60
CA PHE A 211 0.09 19.73 -11.86
C PHE A 211 -0.04 18.69 -12.97
N THR A 212 -0.53 17.49 -12.67
CA THR A 212 -0.57 16.36 -13.61
C THR A 212 -2.00 15.88 -13.83
N ASN A 213 -2.35 15.63 -15.10
CA ASN A 213 -3.63 15.02 -15.46
C ASN A 213 -3.73 13.55 -15.01
N LEU A 214 -4.94 12.98 -15.02
CA LEU A 214 -5.22 11.65 -14.50
C LEU A 214 -4.34 10.57 -15.15
N TYR A 215 -4.08 10.68 -16.46
CA TYR A 215 -3.38 9.66 -17.23
C TYR A 215 -1.89 9.63 -16.91
N ILE A 216 -1.27 10.80 -16.69
CA ILE A 216 0.12 10.88 -16.24
C ILE A 216 0.26 10.24 -14.85
N GLN A 217 -0.69 10.49 -13.94
CA GLN A 217 -0.67 9.89 -12.61
C GLN A 217 -0.77 8.35 -12.68
N ILE A 218 -1.67 7.84 -13.52
CA ILE A 218 -1.80 6.39 -13.76
C ILE A 218 -0.52 5.80 -14.37
N ALA A 219 0.10 6.48 -15.34
CA ALA A 219 1.34 6.02 -15.95
C ALA A 219 2.48 5.91 -14.94
N ILE A 220 2.63 6.90 -14.04
CA ILE A 220 3.59 6.85 -12.93
C ILE A 220 3.32 5.65 -12.03
N LEU A 221 2.05 5.40 -11.67
CA LEU A 221 1.67 4.27 -10.83
C LEU A 221 1.93 2.92 -11.50
N ILE A 222 1.71 2.78 -12.81
CA ILE A 222 1.99 1.53 -13.53
C ILE A 222 3.50 1.25 -13.55
N VAL A 223 4.33 2.24 -13.88
CA VAL A 223 5.79 2.08 -13.91
C VAL A 223 6.31 1.68 -12.53
N LEU A 224 5.86 2.36 -11.48
CA LEU A 224 6.27 2.07 -10.12
C LEU A 224 5.70 0.76 -9.58
N LEU A 225 4.51 0.34 -10.04
CA LEU A 225 3.96 -0.97 -9.71
C LEU A 225 4.87 -2.08 -10.24
N ILE A 226 5.29 -2.00 -11.50
CA ILE A 226 6.17 -2.98 -12.12
C ILE A 226 7.50 -3.02 -11.36
N ALA A 227 8.08 -1.86 -11.05
CA ALA A 227 9.31 -1.77 -10.26
C ALA A 227 9.14 -2.38 -8.87
N ALA A 228 8.04 -2.08 -8.17
CA ALA A 228 7.77 -2.58 -6.82
C ALA A 228 7.60 -4.10 -6.80
N VAL A 229 6.84 -4.67 -7.74
CA VAL A 229 6.65 -6.13 -7.87
C VAL A 229 7.98 -6.82 -8.17
N ALA A 230 8.79 -6.25 -9.06
CA ALA A 230 10.12 -6.78 -9.37
C ALA A 230 11.07 -6.73 -8.15
N CYS A 231 11.14 -5.59 -7.47
CA CYS A 231 11.91 -5.43 -6.23
C CYS A 231 11.48 -6.43 -5.16
N PHE A 232 10.17 -6.65 -4.98
CA PHE A 232 9.66 -7.63 -4.02
C PHE A 232 10.13 -9.04 -4.34
N GLY A 233 10.02 -9.45 -5.61
CA GLY A 233 10.46 -10.77 -6.05
C GLY A 233 11.96 -11.00 -5.84
N ILE A 234 12.78 -9.96 -6.04
CA ILE A 234 14.24 -10.03 -5.79
C ILE A 234 14.53 -10.21 -4.29
N VAL A 235 13.89 -9.41 -3.43
CA VAL A 235 14.08 -9.49 -1.97
C VAL A 235 13.58 -10.83 -1.44
N GLU A 236 12.43 -11.32 -1.89
CA GLU A 236 11.88 -12.61 -1.49
C GLU A 236 12.84 -13.76 -1.83
N ARG A 237 13.38 -13.80 -3.05
CA ARG A 237 14.33 -14.84 -3.46
C ARG A 237 15.61 -14.78 -2.66
N THR A 238 16.11 -13.57 -2.38
CA THR A 238 17.32 -13.37 -1.57
C THR A 238 17.09 -13.84 -0.13
N ALA A 239 15.95 -13.52 0.47
CA ALA A 239 15.58 -13.96 1.80
C ALA A 239 15.45 -15.50 1.89
N ARG A 240 14.83 -16.13 0.89
CA ARG A 240 14.72 -17.60 0.82
C ARG A 240 16.08 -18.28 0.68
N ALA A 241 16.97 -17.75 -0.15
CA ALA A 241 18.32 -18.30 -0.30
C ALA A 241 19.10 -18.26 1.03
N LYS A 242 19.06 -17.12 1.74
CA LYS A 242 19.69 -16.98 3.07
C LYS A 242 19.14 -17.98 4.09
N GLN A 243 17.82 -18.21 4.10
CA GLN A 243 17.19 -19.19 4.99
C GLN A 243 17.59 -20.63 4.67
N GLN A 244 17.73 -20.98 3.38
CA GLN A 244 18.17 -22.31 2.95
C GLN A 244 19.65 -22.56 3.28
N GLU A 245 20.51 -21.56 3.13
CA GLU A 245 21.93 -21.66 3.51
C GLU A 245 22.11 -21.92 5.00
N GLN A 246 21.33 -21.23 5.85
CA GLN A 246 21.33 -21.46 7.30
C GLN A 246 20.84 -22.87 7.65
N ALA A 247 19.74 -23.34 7.04
CA ALA A 247 19.20 -24.67 7.30
C ALA A 247 20.11 -25.82 6.85
N ASN A 248 21.02 -25.59 5.89
CA ASN A 248 21.98 -26.58 5.42
C ASN A 248 23.30 -26.57 6.24
N ALA A 249 23.51 -25.55 7.08
CA ALA A 249 24.71 -25.40 7.91
C ALA A 249 24.54 -26.01 9.32
N ASP A 250 23.30 -26.26 9.73
CA ASP A 250 22.90 -26.93 10.98
C ASP A 250 22.70 -28.45 10.78
#